data_AF-A0AAN9QU23-F1
#
_entry.id   AF-A0AAN9QU23-F1
#
_cell.length_a   1.000
_cell.length_b   1.000
_cell.length_c   1.000
_cell.angle_alpha   90.00
_cell.angle_beta   90.00
_cell.angle_gamma   90.00
#
_symmetry.space_group_name_H-M   'P 1'
#
loop_
_entity.id
_entity.type
_entity.pdbx_description
1 polymer ?
#
loop_
_entity_poly.entity_id
_entity_poly.type
_entity_poly.pdbx_seq_one_letter_code
_entity_poly.pdbx_strand_id
1 'polypeptide(L)'
;MSCRGGCGRLHAVNVLEVLGVAYDNVEPLTRPKLTSQRQLRLLNFLPFGPQNTGFTLSITQCVCNEQENLMSGRFATFIVWLVPGISVPNFSFINQQIRILRIRSLQHDFEDTKKEEKMRMRNLYRKPTTLRCNAGSRCYSASAVIWSLLGCLLLFHLYSNIHHKHGEGREVQLRVTNHPQFRELQQVEEEIIQLPPPKGKRSPRAAKRRHKRVTPLVDEFLDEDSRLRHVFFPGNNSAIDPVKVTGNDSYYYYPGRIWLDTDRNPIQAHGGGILYDERSNTYYWYGEYKDGLTYRAHKRGAARVDIIGVGCYSSKDLWTWKNEGIVLAAEEMNGTHDLYKSNVLERPKVIFNEKTRKYVMWMHMDDANYTKAAVGIAISDTPDGPFEYVGSQRPHGYESRDMTVFKDEDGVAYLIYSSEENNVLHIGPMTEDYLNLMPVMRRVFVGQRREAPAVFKHQGTYYMITSGCTGWAPNEALAHAAESILGPWETMGNPCIGGNKMFRIATFLAQSTFVLPLPGFSGSFVFMADRWNPSDLRNSRYVWLPLIVEGPTDQAPQYSSTLPLWSRVAIYWHRKWRLPQGWSTFK
;
A
#
# COMPACT_ATOMS: atom_id res chain seq x y z
N MET A 1 -20.10 -74.16 14.66
CA MET A 1 -18.68 -74.00 15.10
C MET A 1 -18.65 -72.70 15.91
N SER A 2 -18.55 -72.67 17.25
CA SER A 2 -17.43 -73.14 18.12
C SER A 2 -16.16 -72.29 17.92
N CYS A 3 -15.44 -71.72 18.89
CA CYS A 3 -15.56 -71.46 20.36
C CYS A 3 -14.41 -70.46 20.71
N ARG A 4 -14.37 -69.56 21.72
CA ARG A 4 -15.20 -69.03 22.85
C ARG A 4 -14.95 -67.48 22.88
N GLY A 5 -15.28 -66.59 23.83
CA GLY A 5 -15.68 -66.58 25.27
C GLY A 5 -14.48 -66.19 26.15
N GLY A 6 -14.52 -65.22 27.08
CA GLY A 6 -15.50 -64.21 27.55
C GLY A 6 -14.73 -63.11 28.33
N CYS A 7 -15.23 -62.19 29.16
CA CYS A 7 -16.54 -61.63 29.55
C CYS A 7 -16.28 -60.86 30.87
N GLY A 8 -16.92 -59.69 31.09
CA GLY A 8 -16.90 -58.93 32.36
C GLY A 8 -15.83 -57.83 32.48
N ARG A 9 -15.93 -56.81 33.35
CA ARG A 9 -17.04 -55.98 33.92
C ARG A 9 -16.46 -55.23 35.16
N LEU A 10 -16.51 -53.89 35.18
CA LEU A 10 -16.46 -53.02 36.38
C LEU A 10 -15.16 -53.11 37.23
N HIS A 11 -14.84 -52.22 38.20
CA HIS A 11 -15.47 -51.01 38.76
C HIS A 11 -14.39 -49.92 38.98
N ALA A 12 -14.78 -48.70 39.39
CA ALA A 12 -13.87 -47.64 39.85
C ALA A 12 -13.86 -47.51 41.39
N VAL A 13 -12.73 -47.11 41.99
CA VAL A 13 -12.57 -46.80 43.43
C VAL A 13 -11.57 -45.65 43.62
N ASN A 14 -11.80 -44.78 44.61
CA ASN A 14 -10.93 -43.66 45.00
C ASN A 14 -9.81 -44.08 45.98
N VAL A 15 -8.78 -43.23 46.15
CA VAL A 15 -7.93 -43.20 47.37
C VAL A 15 -7.73 -41.75 47.82
N LEU A 16 -7.63 -41.53 49.13
CA LEU A 16 -7.54 -40.21 49.80
C LEU A 16 -6.10 -39.79 50.15
N GLU A 17 -5.97 -38.56 50.67
CA GLU A 17 -4.83 -38.03 51.40
C GLU A 17 -4.50 -38.81 52.69
N VAL A 18 -3.31 -38.58 53.27
CA VAL A 18 -3.11 -38.28 54.72
C VAL A 18 -1.69 -37.74 54.98
N LEU A 19 -1.53 -36.92 56.04
CA LEU A 19 -0.29 -36.24 56.46
C LEU A 19 0.53 -37.02 57.50
N GLY A 20 1.80 -36.62 57.73
CA GLY A 20 2.62 -37.05 58.88
C GLY A 20 3.87 -36.17 59.11
N VAL A 21 4.18 -35.82 60.37
CA VAL A 21 5.24 -34.84 60.76
C VAL A 21 5.85 -35.16 62.15
N ALA A 22 7.19 -35.13 62.26
CA ALA A 22 8.04 -34.85 63.45
C ALA A 22 9.52 -34.83 62.98
N TYR A 23 10.43 -33.89 63.32
CA TYR A 23 11.00 -33.44 64.63
C TYR A 23 11.81 -34.53 65.37
N ASP A 24 12.96 -34.26 66.00
CA ASP A 24 13.59 -33.00 66.48
C ASP A 24 15.15 -33.01 66.20
N ASN A 25 16.15 -32.30 66.79
CA ASN A 25 16.30 -31.43 67.98
C ASN A 25 17.60 -30.54 67.93
N VAL A 26 17.66 -29.48 68.77
CA VAL A 26 18.78 -28.71 69.42
C VAL A 26 20.16 -28.45 68.71
N GLU A 27 20.77 -27.24 68.61
CA GLU A 27 21.04 -26.01 69.46
C GLU A 27 22.43 -25.97 70.16
N PRO A 28 22.97 -24.85 70.76
CA PRO A 28 22.52 -23.42 70.82
C PRO A 28 23.60 -22.27 70.73
N LEU A 29 23.12 -21.00 70.66
CA LEU A 29 23.69 -19.71 71.22
C LEU A 29 25.04 -19.13 70.68
N THR A 30 25.29 -17.80 70.56
CA THR A 30 24.95 -16.60 71.39
C THR A 30 24.75 -15.26 70.58
N ARG A 31 24.51 -14.13 71.28
CA ARG A 31 24.27 -12.70 70.84
C ARG A 31 24.89 -11.73 71.90
N PRO A 32 24.71 -10.36 71.94
CA PRO A 32 24.42 -9.28 70.95
C PRO A 32 25.33 -8.00 71.11
N LYS A 33 25.12 -6.89 70.33
CA LYS A 33 24.80 -5.49 70.80
C LYS A 33 25.22 -4.27 69.91
N LEU A 34 24.38 -3.20 69.91
CA LEU A 34 24.66 -1.71 69.84
C LEU A 34 25.32 -1.09 68.55
N THR A 35 25.13 0.18 68.10
CA THR A 35 24.03 1.21 68.15
C THR A 35 24.27 2.43 67.21
N SER A 36 23.20 3.11 66.76
CA SER A 36 23.16 4.52 66.23
C SER A 36 23.77 4.78 64.82
N GLN A 37 23.52 5.87 64.07
CA GLN A 37 22.99 7.23 64.36
C GLN A 37 21.89 7.76 63.39
N ARG A 38 21.37 8.96 63.73
CA ARG A 38 20.31 9.78 63.11
C ARG A 38 20.70 10.42 61.75
N GLN A 39 19.70 10.76 60.92
CA GLN A 39 19.32 12.18 60.68
C GLN A 39 17.91 12.33 60.06
N LEU A 40 17.26 13.49 60.26
CA LEU A 40 15.89 13.80 59.84
C LEU A 40 15.64 15.32 59.82
N ARG A 41 15.12 15.88 58.72
CA ARG A 41 14.52 17.23 58.54
C ARG A 41 13.44 17.12 57.44
N LEU A 42 12.19 17.63 57.46
CA LEU A 42 11.51 18.79 58.09
C LEU A 42 11.94 20.15 57.49
N LEU A 43 11.05 21.05 57.03
CA LEU A 43 9.58 21.04 56.79
C LEU A 43 9.22 22.27 55.89
N ASN A 44 7.92 22.55 55.71
CA ASN A 44 7.23 23.77 55.22
C ASN A 44 6.69 23.75 53.78
N PHE A 45 5.61 24.48 53.44
CA PHE A 45 4.28 24.73 54.07
C PHE A 45 3.35 25.36 52.99
N LEU A 46 2.03 25.39 53.21
CA LEU A 46 0.97 26.01 52.37
C LEU A 46 1.05 27.57 52.32
N PRO A 47 0.24 28.35 51.53
CA PRO A 47 -1.08 28.03 50.94
C PRO A 47 -1.45 28.62 49.54
N PHE A 48 -2.60 28.25 48.97
CA PHE A 48 -3.78 29.13 48.73
C PHE A 48 -4.93 28.42 47.97
N GLY A 49 -6.19 28.79 48.29
CA GLY A 49 -7.39 28.55 47.47
C GLY A 49 -7.92 29.87 46.87
N PRO A 50 -9.10 29.92 46.23
CA PRO A 50 -10.35 29.41 46.80
C PRO A 50 -11.25 28.59 45.84
N GLN A 51 -12.49 28.34 46.26
CA GLN A 51 -13.48 27.44 45.65
C GLN A 51 -14.27 28.07 44.49
N ASN A 52 -14.90 27.22 43.67
CA ASN A 52 -16.29 27.46 43.24
C ASN A 52 -17.04 26.14 43.02
N THR A 53 -18.36 26.14 43.20
CA THR A 53 -19.18 24.92 43.31
C THR A 53 -19.99 24.59 42.05
N GLY A 54 -20.11 23.30 41.69
CA GLY A 54 -21.02 22.82 40.64
C GLY A 54 -21.38 21.34 40.83
N PHE A 55 -22.68 21.05 40.93
CA PHE A 55 -23.21 19.71 41.23
C PHE A 55 -23.15 18.73 40.06
N THR A 56 -22.88 17.45 40.36
CA THR A 56 -23.56 16.32 39.73
C THR A 56 -23.74 15.17 40.73
N LEU A 57 -24.90 14.49 40.69
CA LEU A 57 -25.25 13.40 41.62
C LEU A 57 -24.71 12.04 41.13
N SER A 58 -24.69 11.02 41.99
CA SER A 58 -24.04 9.73 41.72
C SER A 58 -24.78 8.54 42.35
N ILE A 59 -24.71 7.36 41.68
CA ILE A 59 -25.16 6.01 42.15
C ILE A 59 -26.71 5.90 42.29
N THR A 60 -27.45 4.80 42.05
CA THR A 60 -27.31 3.32 42.14
C THR A 60 -28.20 2.72 41.02
N GLN A 61 -27.88 1.74 40.17
CA GLN A 61 -27.47 0.33 40.36
C GLN A 61 -28.53 -0.60 41.03
N CYS A 62 -29.10 -1.54 40.26
CA CYS A 62 -29.74 -2.85 40.60
C CYS A 62 -30.87 -3.22 39.60
N VAL A 63 -31.30 -4.49 39.39
CA VAL A 63 -30.65 -5.82 39.41
C VAL A 63 -31.62 -6.85 38.77
N CYS A 64 -31.11 -7.93 38.16
CA CYS A 64 -31.82 -9.06 37.51
C CYS A 64 -32.73 -8.71 36.30
N ASN A 65 -32.82 -9.46 35.19
CA ASN A 65 -32.61 -10.89 34.85
C ASN A 65 -33.85 -11.77 34.98
N GLU A 66 -34.49 -12.07 33.86
CA GLU A 66 -35.47 -13.15 33.70
C GLU A 66 -35.39 -13.72 32.26
N GLN A 67 -35.79 -14.97 32.06
CA GLN A 67 -35.70 -15.71 30.80
C GLN A 67 -37.07 -15.80 30.13
N GLU A 68 -37.13 -15.96 28.80
CA GLU A 68 -37.63 -17.21 28.17
C GLU A 68 -37.79 -17.12 26.64
N ASN A 69 -37.40 -18.23 25.99
CA ASN A 69 -37.99 -18.93 24.84
C ASN A 69 -38.46 -18.23 23.54
N LEU A 70 -38.11 -18.93 22.44
CA LEU A 70 -38.64 -18.77 21.09
C LEU A 70 -40.15 -19.05 21.03
N MET A 71 -40.85 -18.43 20.08
CA MET A 71 -41.85 -19.17 19.28
C MET A 71 -42.00 -18.61 17.86
N SER A 72 -42.52 -19.44 16.96
CA SER A 72 -42.68 -19.17 15.52
C SER A 72 -44.11 -18.81 15.13
N GLY A 73 -44.32 -17.99 14.09
CA GLY A 73 -45.66 -17.77 13.53
C GLY A 73 -45.69 -17.00 12.20
N ARG A 74 -46.68 -17.29 11.35
CA ARG A 74 -47.02 -16.58 10.10
C ARG A 74 -48.48 -16.07 10.17
N PHE A 75 -48.93 -15.38 9.11
CA PHE A 75 -50.25 -14.76 8.84
C PHE A 75 -50.37 -13.34 9.42
N ALA A 76 -50.64 -12.26 8.65
CA ALA A 76 -51.73 -11.93 7.71
C ALA A 76 -53.04 -11.52 8.45
N THR A 77 -53.87 -10.55 8.02
CA THR A 77 -54.19 -10.10 6.63
C THR A 77 -54.89 -8.71 6.57
N PHE A 78 -54.96 -8.07 5.38
CA PHE A 78 -55.79 -6.89 4.97
C PHE A 78 -55.43 -5.51 5.61
N ILE A 79 -55.76 -4.31 5.07
CA ILE A 79 -56.79 -3.76 4.14
C ILE A 79 -56.09 -2.77 3.15
N VAL A 80 -56.05 -2.94 1.80
CA VAL A 80 -57.04 -2.64 0.71
C VAL A 80 -56.95 -1.22 0.06
N TRP A 81 -56.47 -1.18 -1.21
CA TRP A 81 -56.76 -0.25 -2.34
C TRP A 81 -56.43 1.27 -2.19
N LEU A 82 -56.14 2.07 -3.23
CA LEU A 82 -56.58 2.12 -4.66
C LEU A 82 -55.43 2.34 -5.69
N VAL A 83 -55.72 2.21 -7.00
CA VAL A 83 -54.75 2.21 -8.14
C VAL A 83 -55.34 2.90 -9.39
N PRO A 84 -54.50 3.57 -10.22
CA PRO A 84 -54.54 3.41 -11.69
C PRO A 84 -53.12 3.31 -12.32
N GLY A 85 -52.79 2.63 -13.44
CA GLY A 85 -53.54 1.76 -14.38
C GLY A 85 -54.27 2.50 -15.53
N ILE A 86 -54.32 2.11 -16.83
CA ILE A 86 -53.83 1.00 -17.72
C ILE A 86 -54.03 1.54 -19.19
N SER A 87 -53.34 1.29 -20.33
CA SER A 87 -52.22 0.45 -20.87
C SER A 87 -51.56 1.11 -22.13
N VAL A 88 -50.56 0.47 -22.75
CA VAL A 88 -49.98 0.78 -24.10
C VAL A 88 -50.90 0.32 -25.26
N PRO A 89 -50.78 0.87 -26.50
CA PRO A 89 -50.13 0.08 -27.58
C PRO A 89 -49.32 0.91 -28.63
N ASN A 90 -48.65 0.21 -29.56
CA ASN A 90 -47.89 0.79 -30.69
C ASN A 90 -48.80 1.31 -31.82
N PHE A 91 -48.33 2.29 -32.62
CA PHE A 91 -48.28 2.22 -34.10
C PHE A 91 -47.39 3.35 -34.68
N SER A 92 -47.37 3.58 -36.01
CA SER A 92 -46.27 4.22 -36.75
C SER A 92 -46.71 5.34 -37.74
N PHE A 93 -45.73 5.87 -38.52
CA PHE A 93 -45.82 6.80 -39.67
C PHE A 93 -45.81 8.34 -39.47
N ILE A 94 -44.65 8.93 -39.85
CA ILE A 94 -44.43 9.94 -40.92
C ILE A 94 -45.22 11.29 -40.95
N ASN A 95 -44.45 12.37 -40.76
CA ASN A 95 -44.47 13.72 -41.37
C ASN A 95 -45.62 14.76 -41.24
N GLN A 96 -45.12 16.01 -41.32
CA GLN A 96 -45.69 17.26 -41.85
C GLN A 96 -46.35 18.29 -40.91
N GLN A 97 -46.16 19.56 -41.30
CA GLN A 97 -46.61 20.79 -40.64
C GLN A 97 -48.07 21.11 -41.00
N ILE A 98 -48.73 22.05 -40.26
CA ILE A 98 -49.27 23.32 -40.83
C ILE A 98 -49.96 24.24 -39.77
N ARG A 99 -49.38 25.44 -39.60
CA ARG A 99 -49.97 26.81 -39.54
C ARG A 99 -51.20 27.22 -38.66
N ILE A 100 -50.96 28.30 -37.90
CA ILE A 100 -51.66 29.63 -37.91
C ILE A 100 -53.09 29.80 -37.36
N LEU A 101 -53.22 30.79 -36.46
CA LEU A 101 -54.29 31.82 -36.43
C LEU A 101 -53.60 33.19 -36.66
N ARG A 102 -53.99 34.04 -37.64
CA ARG A 102 -55.11 35.04 -37.66
C ARG A 102 -54.93 36.13 -36.58
N ILE A 103 -54.95 37.46 -36.84
CA ILE A 103 -55.77 38.30 -37.75
C ILE A 103 -55.04 39.60 -38.24
N ARG A 104 -55.36 40.04 -39.48
CA ARG A 104 -55.45 41.39 -40.15
C ARG A 104 -55.20 42.72 -39.37
N SER A 105 -54.89 43.90 -39.96
CA SER A 105 -54.58 44.33 -41.38
C SER A 105 -54.25 45.83 -41.56
N LEU A 106 -53.76 46.21 -42.77
CA LEU A 106 -53.89 47.49 -43.52
C LEU A 106 -52.86 48.65 -43.32
N GLN A 107 -52.76 49.50 -44.37
CA GLN A 107 -51.91 50.69 -44.55
C GLN A 107 -52.76 51.84 -45.14
N HIS A 108 -52.50 53.12 -44.76
CA HIS A 108 -52.24 54.27 -45.67
C HIS A 108 -51.99 55.58 -44.87
N ASP A 109 -51.79 56.71 -45.59
CA ASP A 109 -51.17 57.98 -45.14
C ASP A 109 -52.16 59.10 -44.73
N PHE A 110 -51.68 60.37 -44.80
CA PHE A 110 -52.33 61.68 -44.57
C PHE A 110 -52.40 62.16 -43.09
N GLU A 111 -51.60 63.17 -42.68
CA GLU A 111 -51.76 64.65 -42.79
C GLU A 111 -52.43 65.26 -41.53
N ASP A 112 -52.20 66.50 -41.08
CA ASP A 112 -51.14 67.52 -41.27
C ASP A 112 -51.30 68.61 -40.16
N THR A 113 -50.38 69.58 -40.09
CA THR A 113 -50.49 70.93 -39.46
C THR A 113 -50.32 71.04 -37.92
N LYS A 114 -49.76 72.13 -37.34
CA LYS A 114 -49.08 73.32 -37.95
C LYS A 114 -48.16 74.09 -36.98
N LYS A 115 -47.39 75.01 -37.60
CA LYS A 115 -46.63 76.16 -37.06
C LYS A 115 -45.25 75.85 -36.43
N GLU A 116 -44.24 76.73 -36.48
CA GLU A 116 -43.73 77.76 -37.44
C GLU A 116 -42.47 78.43 -36.79
N GLU A 117 -41.62 79.28 -37.38
CA GLU A 117 -41.52 79.94 -38.70
C GLU A 117 -40.03 80.32 -38.99
N LYS A 118 -39.68 80.61 -40.27
CA LYS A 118 -38.55 81.51 -40.71
C LYS A 118 -37.07 81.16 -40.33
N MET A 119 -36.03 81.52 -41.11
CA MET A 119 -35.89 81.83 -42.55
C MET A 119 -34.40 81.78 -43.02
N ARG A 120 -34.15 81.39 -44.28
CA ARG A 120 -33.02 81.77 -45.19
C ARG A 120 -31.54 81.82 -44.70
N MET A 121 -30.76 80.83 -45.18
CA MET A 121 -29.70 80.95 -46.23
C MET A 121 -28.57 82.03 -46.18
N ARG A 122 -27.35 81.52 -46.46
CA ARG A 122 -26.15 82.08 -47.16
C ARG A 122 -24.92 82.58 -46.37
N ASN A 123 -23.81 81.92 -46.72
CA ASN A 123 -22.37 82.22 -46.65
C ASN A 123 -21.93 83.70 -46.59
N LEU A 124 -20.75 83.92 -45.98
CA LEU A 124 -19.73 84.86 -46.50
C LEU A 124 -18.29 84.46 -46.09
N TYR A 125 -17.29 84.97 -46.82
CA TYR A 125 -15.85 84.68 -46.68
C TYR A 125 -15.15 85.56 -45.63
N ARG A 126 -14.14 85.04 -44.90
CA ARG A 126 -12.72 85.44 -45.07
C ARG A 126 -11.70 84.69 -44.17
N LYS A 127 -10.48 84.53 -44.71
CA LYS A 127 -9.19 84.24 -44.05
C LYS A 127 -8.34 85.55 -44.10
N PRO A 128 -7.11 85.60 -43.54
CA PRO A 128 -6.56 85.07 -42.27
C PRO A 128 -5.74 86.16 -41.50
N THR A 129 -5.07 85.84 -40.35
CA THR A 129 -3.66 86.27 -40.06
C THR A 129 -3.05 85.69 -38.75
N THR A 130 -1.85 85.11 -38.86
CA THR A 130 -0.64 85.15 -37.98
C THR A 130 -0.65 85.00 -36.43
N LEU A 131 0.17 84.04 -35.95
CA LEU A 131 1.10 84.06 -34.77
C LEU A 131 0.52 84.31 -33.34
N ARG A 132 1.10 83.84 -32.21
CA ARG A 132 2.37 83.11 -31.90
C ARG A 132 2.21 82.21 -30.65
N CYS A 133 3.25 81.45 -30.27
CA CYS A 133 3.35 80.64 -29.03
C CYS A 133 3.44 81.54 -27.75
N ASN A 134 3.45 81.11 -26.48
CA ASN A 134 3.76 79.85 -25.74
C ASN A 134 3.13 79.98 -24.30
N ALA A 135 3.10 79.05 -23.33
CA ALA A 135 3.32 77.59 -23.20
C ALA A 135 2.88 77.12 -21.77
N GLY A 136 2.78 75.80 -21.53
CA GLY A 136 2.57 75.16 -20.20
C GLY A 136 1.23 74.40 -20.09
N SER A 137 1.10 73.24 -19.42
CA SER A 137 2.08 72.40 -18.68
C SER A 137 1.92 70.90 -19.06
N ARG A 138 2.76 70.01 -18.49
CA ARG A 138 2.87 68.57 -18.85
C ARG A 138 2.35 67.62 -17.74
N CYS A 139 2.40 66.32 -18.05
CA CYS A 139 2.58 65.17 -17.14
C CYS A 139 1.35 64.47 -16.55
N TYR A 140 0.67 63.62 -17.37
CA TYR A 140 -0.02 62.42 -16.86
C TYR A 140 0.09 61.15 -17.74
N SER A 141 0.36 61.23 -19.05
CA SER A 141 0.28 60.04 -19.93
C SER A 141 1.40 59.00 -19.78
N ALA A 142 2.60 59.38 -19.31
CA ALA A 142 3.74 58.46 -19.24
C ALA A 142 3.56 57.35 -18.19
N SER A 143 2.93 57.64 -17.06
CA SER A 143 2.78 56.69 -15.96
C SER A 143 1.91 55.49 -16.36
N ALA A 144 0.75 55.74 -16.98
CA ALA A 144 -0.16 54.67 -17.41
C ALA A 144 0.50 53.70 -18.40
N VAL A 145 1.27 54.21 -19.37
CA VAL A 145 1.98 53.39 -20.36
C VAL A 145 3.03 52.50 -19.70
N ILE A 146 3.79 53.02 -18.73
CA ILE A 146 4.80 52.25 -17.97
C ILE A 146 4.13 51.13 -17.15
N TRP A 147 3.02 51.42 -16.47
CA TRP A 147 2.28 50.41 -15.70
C TRP A 147 1.62 49.35 -16.59
N SER A 148 1.08 49.71 -17.76
CA SER A 148 0.58 48.74 -18.73
C SER A 148 1.71 47.85 -19.27
N LEU A 149 2.89 48.39 -19.58
CA LEU A 149 4.05 47.60 -20.03
C LEU A 149 4.54 46.64 -18.94
N LEU A 150 4.61 47.07 -17.67
CA LEU A 150 4.90 46.20 -16.53
C LEU A 150 3.85 45.09 -16.36
N GLY A 151 2.56 45.41 -16.51
CA GLY A 151 1.48 44.43 -16.50
C GLY A 151 1.60 43.40 -17.63
N CYS A 152 1.91 43.83 -18.85
CA CYS A 152 2.16 42.94 -19.98
C CYS A 152 3.41 42.07 -19.79
N LEU A 153 4.49 42.60 -19.19
CA LEU A 153 5.69 41.83 -18.87
C LEU A 153 5.43 40.79 -17.76
N LEU A 154 4.67 41.13 -16.73
CA LEU A 154 4.24 40.18 -15.69
C LEU A 154 3.33 39.08 -16.26
N LEU A 155 2.39 39.44 -17.16
CA LEU A 155 1.57 38.47 -17.88
C LEU A 155 2.42 37.57 -18.80
N PHE A 156 3.43 38.12 -19.48
CA PHE A 156 4.37 37.31 -20.26
C PHE A 156 5.21 36.38 -19.37
N HIS A 157 5.72 36.83 -18.21
CA HIS A 157 6.45 35.97 -17.29
C HIS A 157 5.57 34.89 -16.65
N LEU A 158 4.31 35.17 -16.35
CA LEU A 158 3.33 34.18 -15.89
C LEU A 158 2.99 33.17 -16.99
N TYR A 159 2.68 33.65 -18.19
CA TYR A 159 2.42 32.81 -19.36
C TYR A 159 3.63 31.91 -19.67
N SER A 160 4.84 32.47 -19.74
CA SER A 160 6.07 31.71 -19.94
C SER A 160 6.35 30.72 -18.82
N ASN A 161 6.12 31.02 -17.53
CA ASN A 161 6.29 30.04 -16.45
C ASN A 161 5.29 28.88 -16.56
N ILE A 162 4.02 29.18 -16.82
CA ILE A 162 2.98 28.17 -17.02
C ILE A 162 3.31 27.31 -18.25
N HIS A 163 3.78 27.93 -19.33
CA HIS A 163 4.10 27.26 -20.59
C HIS A 163 5.46 26.54 -20.57
N HIS A 164 6.39 26.88 -19.67
CA HIS A 164 7.59 26.07 -19.37
C HIS A 164 7.17 24.81 -18.62
N LYS A 165 6.40 24.94 -17.52
CA LYS A 165 5.91 23.81 -16.74
C LYS A 165 5.02 22.84 -17.54
N HIS A 166 4.19 23.34 -18.46
CA HIS A 166 3.45 22.48 -19.39
C HIS A 166 4.26 22.01 -20.60
N GLY A 167 5.27 22.78 -21.04
CA GLY A 167 6.16 22.42 -22.15
C GLY A 167 7.03 21.21 -21.81
N GLU A 168 7.75 21.29 -20.70
CA GLU A 168 8.58 20.18 -20.18
C GLU A 168 7.73 18.93 -19.93
N GLY A 169 6.56 19.09 -19.29
CA GLY A 169 5.62 17.99 -19.09
C GLY A 169 5.22 17.31 -20.41
N ARG A 170 4.80 18.06 -21.42
CA ARG A 170 4.38 17.49 -22.71
C ARG A 170 5.52 16.91 -23.54
N GLU A 171 6.67 17.57 -23.65
CA GLU A 171 7.80 17.00 -24.40
C GLU A 171 8.38 15.74 -23.73
N VAL A 172 8.46 15.71 -22.40
CA VAL A 172 8.85 14.48 -21.68
C VAL A 172 7.83 13.37 -21.93
N GLN A 173 6.53 13.65 -21.82
CA GLN A 173 5.48 12.63 -21.99
C GLN A 173 5.43 12.09 -23.43
N LEU A 174 5.65 12.92 -24.46
CA LEU A 174 5.75 12.48 -25.86
C LEU A 174 7.05 11.73 -26.19
N ARG A 175 8.14 11.97 -25.44
CA ARG A 175 9.37 11.17 -25.52
C ARG A 175 9.24 9.82 -24.82
N VAL A 176 8.58 9.76 -23.65
CA VAL A 176 8.39 8.52 -22.88
C VAL A 176 7.63 7.47 -23.69
N THR A 177 6.53 7.84 -24.37
CA THR A 177 5.73 6.90 -25.16
C THR A 177 6.42 6.34 -26.42
N ASN A 178 7.59 6.88 -26.82
CA ASN A 178 8.29 6.45 -28.03
C ASN A 178 9.78 6.12 -27.85
N HIS A 179 10.34 6.18 -26.63
CA HIS A 179 11.72 5.77 -26.41
C HIS A 179 11.86 4.25 -26.65
N PRO A 180 12.73 3.79 -27.58
CA PRO A 180 12.78 2.37 -27.96
C PRO A 180 13.16 1.44 -26.79
N GLN A 181 13.85 1.96 -25.77
CA GLN A 181 14.24 1.24 -24.56
C GLN A 181 13.05 0.73 -23.74
N PHE A 182 11.90 1.41 -23.74
CA PHE A 182 10.70 0.94 -23.02
C PHE A 182 9.94 -0.14 -23.78
N ARG A 183 10.10 -0.23 -25.11
CA ARG A 183 9.41 -1.23 -25.94
C ARG A 183 9.84 -2.67 -25.63
N GLU A 184 11.10 -2.89 -25.24
CA GLU A 184 11.57 -4.20 -24.72
C GLU A 184 10.81 -4.57 -23.43
N LEU A 185 10.66 -3.63 -22.49
CA LEU A 185 10.01 -3.87 -21.20
C LEU A 185 8.48 -3.99 -21.29
N GLN A 186 7.85 -3.36 -22.27
CA GLN A 186 6.42 -3.48 -22.58
C GLN A 186 6.09 -4.70 -23.45
N GLN A 187 7.08 -5.47 -23.91
CA GLN A 187 6.83 -6.67 -24.70
C GLN A 187 6.11 -7.73 -23.86
N VAL A 188 4.95 -8.18 -24.34
CA VAL A 188 4.08 -9.11 -23.61
C VAL A 188 4.53 -10.55 -23.87
N GLU A 189 5.28 -11.14 -22.94
CA GLU A 189 5.57 -12.58 -22.97
C GLU A 189 4.36 -13.41 -22.50
N GLU A 190 4.09 -14.53 -23.19
CA GLU A 190 3.07 -15.52 -22.78
C GLU A 190 3.72 -16.73 -22.11
N GLU A 191 3.05 -17.29 -21.10
CA GLU A 191 3.58 -18.34 -20.24
C GLU A 191 2.68 -19.57 -20.28
N ILE A 192 3.18 -20.74 -20.70
CA ILE A 192 2.35 -21.93 -20.94
C ILE A 192 2.89 -23.11 -20.12
N ILE A 193 2.47 -23.17 -18.85
CA ILE A 193 2.66 -24.37 -18.03
C ILE A 193 1.59 -25.40 -18.37
N GLN A 194 2.02 -26.56 -18.89
CA GLN A 194 1.12 -27.69 -19.14
C GLN A 194 0.79 -28.37 -17.80
N LEU A 195 -0.47 -28.25 -17.36
CA LEU A 195 -0.95 -28.92 -16.15
C LEU A 195 -1.03 -30.44 -16.36
N PRO A 196 -0.63 -31.27 -15.35
CA PRO A 196 -0.81 -32.71 -15.43
C PRO A 196 -2.31 -33.08 -15.49
N PRO A 197 -2.67 -34.23 -16.09
CA PRO A 197 -4.03 -34.72 -16.06
C PRO A 197 -4.47 -34.95 -14.60
N PRO A 198 -5.71 -34.60 -14.22
CA PRO A 198 -6.14 -34.58 -12.82
C PRO A 198 -6.03 -35.95 -12.16
N LYS A 199 -5.44 -35.97 -10.94
CA LYS A 199 -5.19 -37.17 -10.12
C LYS A 199 -6.50 -37.94 -9.78
N GLY A 200 -6.96 -38.79 -10.72
CA GLY A 200 -8.04 -39.78 -10.57
C GLY A 200 -9.46 -39.36 -11.02
N LYS A 201 -10.28 -40.34 -11.46
CA LYS A 201 -11.71 -40.18 -11.81
C LYS A 201 -12.58 -39.89 -10.56
N ARG A 202 -12.59 -38.64 -10.07
CA ARG A 202 -13.43 -38.21 -8.94
C ARG A 202 -14.91 -38.08 -9.34
N SER A 203 -15.82 -38.48 -8.46
CA SER A 203 -17.25 -38.61 -8.80
C SER A 203 -17.98 -37.26 -8.96
N PRO A 204 -18.99 -37.14 -9.85
CA PRO A 204 -19.70 -35.87 -10.09
C PRO A 204 -20.38 -35.27 -8.84
N ARG A 205 -20.86 -36.11 -7.92
CA ARG A 205 -21.47 -35.66 -6.65
C ARG A 205 -20.48 -34.92 -5.74
N ALA A 206 -19.19 -35.24 -5.79
CA ALA A 206 -18.16 -34.56 -4.99
C ALA A 206 -17.81 -33.16 -5.53
N ALA A 207 -18.07 -32.89 -6.82
CA ALA A 207 -17.76 -31.59 -7.43
C ALA A 207 -18.70 -30.46 -6.96
N LYS A 208 -20.00 -30.75 -6.78
CA LYS A 208 -21.04 -29.75 -6.44
C LYS A 208 -21.06 -29.27 -4.98
N ARG A 209 -20.08 -29.64 -4.13
CA ARG A 209 -20.06 -29.36 -2.67
C ARG A 209 -18.90 -28.48 -2.17
N ARG A 210 -18.16 -27.80 -3.04
CA ARG A 210 -17.10 -26.84 -2.62
C ARG A 210 -17.46 -25.39 -2.98
N HIS A 211 -17.07 -24.46 -2.09
CA HIS A 211 -16.97 -23.03 -2.38
C HIS A 211 -15.97 -22.76 -3.52
N LYS A 212 -15.87 -21.50 -3.99
CA LYS A 212 -14.92 -21.03 -5.04
C LYS A 212 -13.60 -21.80 -4.93
N ARG A 213 -13.31 -22.67 -5.90
CA ARG A 213 -12.06 -23.43 -5.90
C ARG A 213 -10.89 -22.48 -6.18
N VAL A 214 -9.82 -22.68 -5.41
CA VAL A 214 -8.47 -22.28 -5.80
C VAL A 214 -8.20 -22.82 -7.22
N THR A 215 -7.55 -22.01 -8.05
CA THR A 215 -7.31 -22.34 -9.45
C THR A 215 -6.26 -23.46 -9.55
N PRO A 216 -6.40 -24.49 -10.42
CA PRO A 216 -5.58 -25.71 -10.36
C PRO A 216 -4.05 -25.52 -10.39
N LEU A 217 -3.55 -24.43 -10.98
CA LEU A 217 -2.14 -24.08 -10.95
C LEU A 217 -1.63 -23.72 -9.54
N VAL A 218 -2.47 -23.08 -8.72
CA VAL A 218 -2.16 -22.71 -7.34
C VAL A 218 -2.30 -23.92 -6.40
N ASP A 219 -3.24 -24.83 -6.67
CA ASP A 219 -3.27 -26.15 -6.00
C ASP A 219 -1.94 -26.92 -6.24
N GLU A 220 -1.46 -26.99 -7.49
CA GLU A 220 -0.18 -27.64 -7.84
C GLU A 220 1.07 -26.86 -7.38
N PHE A 221 0.97 -25.54 -7.12
CA PHE A 221 2.07 -24.72 -6.57
C PHE A 221 2.30 -25.01 -5.08
N LEU A 222 1.21 -25.26 -4.34
CA LEU A 222 1.20 -25.56 -2.91
C LEU A 222 1.40 -27.05 -2.58
N ASP A 223 1.15 -27.94 -3.54
CA ASP A 223 1.43 -29.38 -3.43
C ASP A 223 2.95 -29.63 -3.51
N GLU A 224 3.56 -30.02 -2.39
CA GLU A 224 5.00 -30.33 -2.33
C GLU A 224 5.37 -31.57 -3.16
N ASP A 225 4.43 -32.51 -3.32
CA ASP A 225 4.49 -33.69 -4.22
C ASP A 225 4.07 -33.36 -5.67
N SER A 226 3.98 -32.08 -6.04
CA SER A 226 3.64 -31.66 -7.40
C SER A 226 4.69 -32.09 -8.42
N ARG A 227 4.24 -32.63 -9.56
CA ARG A 227 5.13 -32.88 -10.70
C ARG A 227 5.68 -31.59 -11.32
N LEU A 228 5.01 -30.46 -11.09
CA LEU A 228 5.41 -29.13 -11.54
C LEU A 228 6.27 -28.37 -10.53
N ARG A 229 6.58 -28.95 -9.36
CA ARG A 229 7.35 -28.32 -8.28
C ARG A 229 8.66 -27.67 -8.77
N HIS A 230 9.38 -28.37 -9.64
CA HIS A 230 10.63 -27.91 -10.26
C HIS A 230 10.48 -26.75 -11.27
N VAL A 231 9.26 -26.49 -11.76
CA VAL A 231 8.94 -25.35 -12.64
C VAL A 231 8.70 -24.09 -11.82
N PHE A 232 8.07 -24.23 -10.64
CA PHE A 232 7.82 -23.11 -9.72
C PHE A 232 9.07 -22.71 -8.94
N PHE A 233 9.82 -23.71 -8.47
CA PHE A 233 11.04 -23.60 -7.66
C PHE A 233 12.19 -24.37 -8.33
N PRO A 234 12.79 -23.83 -9.40
CA PRO A 234 13.92 -24.47 -10.06
C PRO A 234 15.15 -24.48 -9.14
N GLY A 235 15.96 -25.53 -9.27
CA GLY A 235 17.10 -25.83 -8.40
C GLY A 235 18.43 -25.21 -8.87
N ASN A 236 19.51 -25.53 -8.14
CA ASN A 236 20.82 -24.88 -8.23
C ASN A 236 21.44 -24.85 -9.64
N ASN A 237 21.15 -25.83 -10.50
CA ASN A 237 21.62 -25.84 -11.90
C ASN A 237 21.08 -24.66 -12.75
N SER A 238 20.10 -23.92 -12.23
CA SER A 238 19.53 -22.71 -12.85
C SER A 238 19.87 -21.42 -12.10
N ALA A 239 20.64 -21.51 -11.01
CA ALA A 239 20.94 -20.39 -10.13
C ALA A 239 21.74 -19.29 -10.83
N ILE A 240 21.45 -18.05 -10.46
CA ILE A 240 22.09 -16.86 -10.99
C ILE A 240 23.26 -16.50 -10.08
N ASP A 241 24.46 -16.75 -10.60
CA ASP A 241 25.75 -16.43 -9.97
C ASP A 241 26.29 -15.13 -10.62
N PRO A 242 26.08 -13.94 -10.01
CA PRO A 242 26.44 -12.67 -10.64
C PRO A 242 27.95 -12.50 -10.81
N VAL A 243 28.78 -13.28 -10.10
CA VAL A 243 30.24 -13.26 -10.17
C VAL A 243 30.76 -14.09 -11.36
N LYS A 244 30.07 -15.18 -11.74
CA LYS A 244 30.45 -16.02 -12.89
C LYS A 244 29.86 -15.60 -14.24
N VAL A 245 28.72 -14.91 -14.27
CA VAL A 245 28.05 -14.56 -15.52
C VAL A 245 28.84 -13.50 -16.28
N THR A 246 29.60 -13.94 -17.29
CA THR A 246 30.40 -13.09 -18.17
C THR A 246 29.71 -12.90 -19.53
N GLY A 247 29.88 -11.71 -20.13
CA GLY A 247 29.29 -11.39 -21.43
C GLY A 247 27.79 -11.09 -21.40
N ASN A 248 27.09 -11.45 -22.47
CA ASN A 248 25.78 -10.91 -22.83
C ASN A 248 24.60 -11.28 -21.92
N ASP A 249 24.73 -12.26 -21.02
CA ASP A 249 23.68 -12.63 -20.05
C ASP A 249 23.82 -11.95 -18.67
N SER A 250 24.83 -11.09 -18.49
CA SER A 250 24.96 -10.26 -17.29
C SER A 250 23.83 -9.23 -17.17
N TYR A 251 23.48 -8.86 -15.93
CA TYR A 251 22.39 -7.93 -15.59
C TYR A 251 20.96 -8.37 -16.01
N TYR A 252 20.75 -9.64 -16.37
CA TYR A 252 19.42 -10.20 -16.63
C TYR A 252 18.80 -10.83 -15.38
N TYR A 253 17.75 -10.21 -14.84
CA TYR A 253 16.91 -10.78 -13.79
C TYR A 253 16.11 -11.96 -14.35
N TYR A 254 16.08 -13.07 -13.62
CA TYR A 254 15.34 -14.30 -13.96
C TYR A 254 14.30 -14.61 -12.86
N PRO A 255 13.06 -14.09 -12.96
CA PRO A 255 12.06 -14.20 -11.90
C PRO A 255 11.78 -15.64 -11.47
N GLY A 256 11.78 -15.90 -10.16
CA GLY A 256 11.54 -17.22 -9.60
C GLY A 256 12.76 -18.15 -9.55
N ARG A 257 13.94 -17.73 -9.99
CA ARG A 257 15.19 -18.52 -9.84
C ARG A 257 15.93 -18.21 -8.54
N ILE A 258 16.85 -19.10 -8.16
CA ILE A 258 17.82 -18.82 -7.09
C ILE A 258 18.74 -17.68 -7.58
N TRP A 259 18.93 -16.67 -6.74
CA TRP A 259 19.87 -15.57 -6.96
C TRP A 259 20.91 -15.62 -5.84
N LEU A 260 22.19 -15.64 -6.21
CA LEU A 260 23.30 -15.79 -5.28
C LEU A 260 23.96 -14.44 -4.97
N ASP A 261 24.46 -14.30 -3.75
CA ASP A 261 25.32 -13.19 -3.31
C ASP A 261 26.77 -13.34 -3.83
N THR A 262 27.63 -12.37 -3.50
CA THR A 262 29.06 -12.38 -3.87
C THR A 262 29.83 -13.61 -3.39
N ASP A 263 29.42 -14.20 -2.27
CA ASP A 263 30.05 -15.38 -1.68
C ASP A 263 29.48 -16.70 -2.27
N ARG A 264 28.42 -16.56 -3.08
CA ARG A 264 27.65 -17.56 -3.83
C ARG A 264 26.64 -18.33 -2.97
N ASN A 265 26.16 -17.73 -1.89
CA ASN A 265 25.04 -18.22 -1.09
C ASN A 265 23.71 -17.66 -1.63
N PRO A 266 22.57 -18.36 -1.51
CA PRO A 266 21.27 -17.80 -1.86
C PRO A 266 20.92 -16.58 -1.01
N ILE A 267 20.55 -15.45 -1.65
CA ILE A 267 20.15 -14.22 -0.95
C ILE A 267 18.93 -14.49 -0.04
N GLN A 268 18.97 -14.03 1.22
CA GLN A 268 17.92 -14.20 2.23
C GLN A 268 17.39 -12.83 2.72
N ALA A 269 16.50 -12.22 1.92
CA ALA A 269 15.92 -10.90 2.17
C ALA A 269 14.43 -10.83 1.76
N HIS A 270 13.66 -11.86 2.15
CA HIS A 270 12.24 -12.03 1.83
C HIS A 270 11.34 -11.05 2.59
N GLY A 271 10.17 -10.71 2.06
CA GLY A 271 9.28 -9.67 2.64
C GLY A 271 9.93 -8.28 2.63
N GLY A 272 11.03 -8.12 1.91
CA GLY A 272 11.98 -7.03 2.09
C GLY A 272 11.56 -5.68 1.52
N GLY A 273 12.49 -4.73 1.61
CA GLY A 273 12.45 -3.44 0.92
C GLY A 273 13.88 -2.93 0.68
N ILE A 274 14.02 -1.96 -0.22
CA ILE A 274 15.32 -1.39 -0.56
C ILE A 274 15.37 0.09 -0.16
N LEU A 275 16.41 0.44 0.60
CA LEU A 275 16.83 1.81 0.81
C LEU A 275 17.94 2.15 -0.19
N TYR A 276 17.85 3.30 -0.85
CA TYR A 276 19.02 3.91 -1.49
C TYR A 276 19.61 4.94 -0.52
N ASP A 277 20.87 4.76 -0.14
CA ASP A 277 21.62 5.73 0.65
C ASP A 277 22.47 6.59 -0.28
N GLU A 278 22.04 7.84 -0.49
CA GLU A 278 22.73 8.84 -1.31
C GLU A 278 24.15 9.14 -0.80
N ARG A 279 24.37 9.03 0.52
CA ARG A 279 25.63 9.40 1.19
C ARG A 279 26.79 8.50 0.79
N SER A 280 26.51 7.21 0.62
CA SER A 280 27.45 6.18 0.14
C SER A 280 27.26 5.84 -1.34
N ASN A 281 26.16 6.30 -1.97
CA ASN A 281 25.68 5.87 -3.29
C ASN A 281 25.53 4.34 -3.35
N THR A 282 24.70 3.78 -2.47
CA THR A 282 24.53 2.32 -2.30
C THR A 282 23.06 1.96 -2.10
N TYR A 283 22.63 0.85 -2.70
CA TYR A 283 21.36 0.22 -2.40
C TYR A 283 21.55 -0.81 -1.29
N TYR A 284 20.72 -0.74 -0.25
CA TYR A 284 20.67 -1.69 0.85
C TYR A 284 19.32 -2.41 0.84
N TRP A 285 19.34 -3.73 0.62
CA TRP A 285 18.16 -4.59 0.60
C TRP A 285 18.06 -5.31 1.94
N TYR A 286 17.03 -4.94 2.71
CA TYR A 286 16.70 -5.55 3.99
C TYR A 286 15.58 -6.56 3.82
N GLY A 287 15.60 -7.65 4.57
CA GLY A 287 14.50 -8.61 4.59
C GLY A 287 14.61 -9.65 5.69
N GLU A 288 13.59 -10.49 5.79
CA GLU A 288 13.52 -11.58 6.75
C GLU A 288 14.58 -12.64 6.43
N TYR A 289 15.50 -12.91 7.35
CA TYR A 289 16.52 -13.93 7.13
C TYR A 289 15.94 -15.32 7.45
N LYS A 290 15.57 -16.08 6.41
CA LYS A 290 14.87 -17.37 6.54
C LYS A 290 15.79 -18.60 6.41
N ASP A 291 17.09 -18.47 6.69
CA ASP A 291 18.08 -19.55 6.52
C ASP A 291 18.03 -20.66 7.59
N GLY A 292 16.82 -21.09 7.98
CA GLY A 292 16.57 -22.07 9.03
C GLY A 292 15.50 -23.10 8.66
N LEU A 293 15.22 -24.02 9.59
CA LEU A 293 14.25 -25.08 9.37
C LEU A 293 12.82 -24.52 9.28
N THR A 294 12.10 -24.88 8.23
CA THR A 294 10.67 -24.56 8.10
C THR A 294 9.83 -25.58 8.86
N TYR A 295 8.97 -25.11 9.75
CA TYR A 295 8.07 -25.93 10.55
C TYR A 295 6.70 -25.24 10.73
N ARG A 296 5.79 -25.87 11.50
CA ARG A 296 4.52 -25.26 11.92
C ARG A 296 4.38 -25.42 13.43
N ALA A 297 4.16 -24.33 14.16
CA ALA A 297 4.02 -24.35 15.62
C ALA A 297 2.86 -25.25 16.10
N HIS A 298 1.81 -25.40 15.29
CA HIS A 298 0.71 -26.34 15.51
C HIS A 298 0.09 -26.78 14.17
N LYS A 299 -0.70 -27.87 14.17
CA LYS A 299 -1.21 -28.54 12.95
C LYS A 299 -1.99 -27.66 11.95
N ARG A 300 -2.49 -26.49 12.38
CA ARG A 300 -3.23 -25.52 11.55
C ARG A 300 -2.48 -24.18 11.35
N GLY A 301 -1.33 -24.00 12.00
CA GLY A 301 -0.56 -22.76 11.92
C GLY A 301 0.08 -22.59 10.54
N ALA A 302 0.54 -21.36 10.29
CA ALA A 302 1.38 -21.06 9.14
C ALA A 302 2.67 -21.90 9.16
N ALA A 303 3.23 -22.15 7.99
CA ALA A 303 4.65 -22.47 7.87
C ALA A 303 5.47 -21.28 8.39
N ARG A 304 6.53 -21.53 9.14
CA ARG A 304 7.42 -20.52 9.71
C ARG A 304 8.84 -21.05 9.84
N VAL A 305 9.79 -20.12 9.91
CA VAL A 305 11.12 -20.33 10.48
C VAL A 305 11.13 -19.54 11.79
N ASP A 306 11.99 -19.90 12.74
CA ASP A 306 12.26 -19.03 13.88
C ASP A 306 12.95 -17.73 13.44
N ILE A 307 12.81 -16.67 14.25
CA ILE A 307 13.53 -15.43 13.99
C ILE A 307 15.02 -15.74 14.13
N ILE A 308 15.77 -15.56 13.03
CA ILE A 308 17.24 -15.44 13.03
C ILE A 308 17.59 -13.95 13.10
N GLY A 309 16.86 -13.14 12.33
CA GLY A 309 16.96 -11.68 12.33
C GLY A 309 16.51 -11.06 11.01
N VAL A 310 16.81 -9.77 10.86
CA VAL A 310 16.75 -9.06 9.57
C VAL A 310 18.13 -9.15 8.92
N GLY A 311 18.18 -9.73 7.72
CA GLY A 311 19.37 -9.73 6.88
C GLY A 311 19.49 -8.44 6.07
N CYS A 312 20.70 -8.05 5.73
CA CYS A 312 20.98 -6.94 4.82
C CYS A 312 21.97 -7.34 3.72
N TYR A 313 21.72 -6.87 2.51
CA TYR A 313 22.64 -6.98 1.38
C TYR A 313 22.89 -5.60 0.77
N SER A 314 24.13 -5.30 0.35
CA SER A 314 24.48 -4.03 -0.31
C SER A 314 24.78 -4.22 -1.80
N SER A 315 24.49 -3.20 -2.61
CA SER A 315 24.73 -3.21 -4.06
C SER A 315 25.00 -1.82 -4.64
N LYS A 316 25.80 -1.78 -5.71
CA LYS A 316 26.07 -0.59 -6.54
C LYS A 316 25.35 -0.61 -7.89
N ASP A 317 24.61 -1.67 -8.22
CA ASP A 317 24.07 -1.93 -9.56
C ASP A 317 22.68 -2.60 -9.57
N LEU A 318 22.13 -2.95 -8.40
CA LEU A 318 20.92 -3.77 -8.17
C LEU A 318 21.03 -5.23 -8.63
N TRP A 319 22.21 -5.67 -9.07
CA TRP A 319 22.46 -6.97 -9.68
C TRP A 319 23.42 -7.84 -8.86
N THR A 320 24.54 -7.24 -8.45
CA THR A 320 25.57 -7.83 -7.62
C THR A 320 25.32 -7.43 -6.18
N TRP A 321 25.00 -8.39 -5.32
CA TRP A 321 24.65 -8.16 -3.92
C TRP A 321 25.71 -8.76 -3.00
N LYS A 322 26.38 -7.89 -2.23
CA LYS A 322 27.26 -8.29 -1.13
C LYS A 322 26.42 -8.55 0.12
N ASN A 323 26.73 -9.62 0.84
CA ASN A 323 26.10 -9.93 2.12
C ASN A 323 26.70 -9.05 3.23
N GLU A 324 25.85 -8.31 3.95
CA GLU A 324 26.26 -7.52 5.13
C GLU A 324 25.91 -8.23 6.46
N GLY A 325 25.27 -9.40 6.38
CA GLY A 325 24.91 -10.22 7.53
C GLY A 325 23.57 -9.85 8.19
N ILE A 326 23.44 -10.22 9.46
CA ILE A 326 22.24 -9.96 10.27
C ILE A 326 22.40 -8.60 10.94
N VAL A 327 21.57 -7.63 10.53
CA VAL A 327 21.65 -6.25 11.02
C VAL A 327 20.72 -5.97 12.20
N LEU A 328 19.69 -6.81 12.40
CA LEU A 328 18.89 -6.87 13.63
C LEU A 328 18.74 -8.34 14.03
N ALA A 329 19.42 -8.76 15.09
CA ALA A 329 19.44 -10.16 15.52
C ALA A 329 18.21 -10.56 16.35
N ALA A 330 17.94 -11.87 16.40
CA ALA A 330 16.98 -12.45 17.33
C ALA A 330 17.48 -12.42 18.79
N GLU A 331 16.53 -12.55 19.72
CA GLU A 331 16.82 -12.81 21.13
C GLU A 331 16.74 -14.32 21.41
N GLU A 332 17.75 -14.86 22.08
CA GLU A 332 17.99 -16.30 22.22
C GLU A 332 17.58 -16.88 23.58
N MET A 333 17.56 -16.03 24.63
CA MET A 333 17.42 -16.40 26.03
C MET A 333 16.15 -15.82 26.68
N ASN A 334 15.85 -14.55 26.45
CA ASN A 334 14.68 -13.90 27.06
C ASN A 334 13.38 -14.24 26.29
N GLY A 335 12.70 -15.31 26.73
CA GLY A 335 11.41 -15.75 26.19
C GLY A 335 10.24 -14.76 26.29
N THR A 336 10.42 -13.59 26.95
CA THR A 336 9.43 -12.50 26.97
C THR A 336 9.75 -11.37 26.00
N HIS A 337 10.92 -11.40 25.35
CA HIS A 337 11.33 -10.36 24.41
C HIS A 337 10.62 -10.50 23.06
N ASP A 338 10.35 -9.37 22.41
CA ASP A 338 9.62 -9.35 21.15
C ASP A 338 10.37 -10.07 20.02
N LEU A 339 11.68 -9.89 19.95
CA LEU A 339 12.55 -10.57 18.98
C LEU A 339 12.93 -12.01 19.40
N TYR A 340 12.32 -12.57 20.45
CA TYR A 340 12.62 -13.94 20.87
C TYR A 340 12.33 -14.92 19.73
N LYS A 341 13.26 -15.84 19.45
CA LYS A 341 13.26 -16.68 18.23
C LYS A 341 11.93 -17.39 17.89
N SER A 342 11.11 -17.80 18.87
CA SER A 342 9.81 -18.44 18.61
C SER A 342 8.66 -17.48 18.27
N ASN A 343 8.88 -16.16 18.29
CA ASN A 343 7.93 -15.15 17.83
C ASN A 343 7.99 -15.01 16.30
N VAL A 344 7.37 -13.97 15.74
CA VAL A 344 7.35 -13.66 14.31
C VAL A 344 7.89 -12.24 14.10
N LEU A 345 8.87 -12.10 13.21
CA LEU A 345 9.29 -10.84 12.62
C LEU A 345 9.08 -10.93 11.11
N GLU A 346 8.39 -9.94 10.54
CA GLU A 346 7.99 -9.93 9.13
C GLU A 346 8.10 -8.54 8.48
N ARG A 347 8.27 -8.54 7.16
CA ARG A 347 8.26 -7.41 6.24
C ARG A 347 9.06 -6.15 6.62
N PRO A 348 10.31 -6.24 7.11
CA PRO A 348 11.07 -5.06 7.52
C PRO A 348 11.21 -4.03 6.38
N LYS A 349 11.12 -2.75 6.73
CA LYS A 349 11.36 -1.58 5.87
C LYS A 349 12.24 -0.60 6.62
N VAL A 350 13.23 -0.01 5.95
CA VAL A 350 14.16 0.97 6.54
C VAL A 350 14.07 2.28 5.79
N ILE A 351 13.97 3.39 6.52
CA ILE A 351 14.06 4.75 5.98
C ILE A 351 15.11 5.56 6.75
N PHE A 352 15.77 6.50 6.07
CA PHE A 352 16.70 7.43 6.71
C PHE A 352 15.96 8.69 7.19
N ASN A 353 16.29 9.17 8.39
CA ASN A 353 15.79 10.41 8.97
C ASN A 353 16.87 11.49 8.98
N GLU A 354 16.63 12.61 8.29
CA GLU A 354 17.59 13.69 8.14
C GLU A 354 17.83 14.49 9.42
N LYS A 355 16.81 14.58 10.30
CA LYS A 355 16.84 15.37 11.54
C LYS A 355 17.62 14.65 12.64
N THR A 356 17.33 13.38 12.88
CA THR A 356 18.00 12.54 13.88
C THR A 356 19.30 11.92 13.36
N ARG A 357 19.50 11.92 12.03
CA ARG A 357 20.60 11.26 11.30
C ARG A 357 20.67 9.74 11.49
N LYS A 358 19.58 9.12 11.98
CA LYS A 358 19.44 7.67 12.12
C LYS A 358 18.78 7.04 10.90
N TYR A 359 19.12 5.78 10.65
CA TYR A 359 18.26 4.85 9.92
C TYR A 359 17.22 4.27 10.89
N VAL A 360 15.97 4.23 10.47
CA VAL A 360 14.85 3.73 11.28
C VAL A 360 14.21 2.57 10.53
N MET A 361 14.20 1.40 11.18
CA MET A 361 13.55 0.18 10.72
C MET A 361 12.19 0.03 11.38
N TRP A 362 11.16 -0.25 10.58
CA TRP A 362 9.86 -0.71 11.05
C TRP A 362 9.58 -2.11 10.48
N MET A 363 8.99 -3.00 11.29
CA MET A 363 8.65 -4.37 10.90
C MET A 363 7.34 -4.82 11.57
N HIS A 364 6.67 -5.81 10.97
CA HIS A 364 5.61 -6.54 11.65
C HIS A 364 6.21 -7.42 12.75
N MET A 365 5.62 -7.37 13.95
CA MET A 365 6.02 -8.17 15.12
C MET A 365 4.79 -8.89 15.70
N ASP A 366 4.85 -10.22 15.75
CA ASP A 366 3.76 -11.05 16.25
C ASP A 366 4.23 -12.25 17.09
N ASP A 367 3.30 -12.95 17.74
CA ASP A 367 3.56 -14.23 18.40
C ASP A 367 3.34 -15.42 17.45
N ALA A 368 3.67 -16.64 17.90
CA ALA A 368 3.56 -17.87 17.11
C ALA A 368 2.15 -18.23 16.58
N ASN A 369 1.10 -17.54 17.05
CA ASN A 369 -0.31 -17.72 16.67
C ASN A 369 -0.93 -16.47 16.01
N TYR A 370 -0.14 -15.43 15.76
CA TYR A 370 -0.57 -14.15 15.16
C TYR A 370 -1.61 -13.33 15.98
N THR A 371 -1.51 -13.38 17.32
CA THR A 371 -2.47 -12.73 18.23
C THR A 371 -1.98 -11.41 18.83
N LYS A 372 -0.69 -11.12 18.79
CA LYS A 372 -0.08 -9.86 19.24
C LYS A 372 -0.30 -8.75 18.21
N ALA A 373 -0.08 -9.03 16.92
CA ALA A 373 -0.30 -8.13 15.78
C ALA A 373 0.14 -6.68 16.04
N ALA A 374 1.45 -6.46 16.12
CA ALA A 374 2.08 -5.19 16.46
C ALA A 374 3.11 -4.75 15.40
N VAL A 375 3.59 -3.51 15.48
CA VAL A 375 4.80 -3.08 14.78
C VAL A 375 5.96 -2.98 15.74
N GLY A 376 7.14 -3.45 15.32
CA GLY A 376 8.42 -3.23 15.98
C GLY A 376 9.17 -2.05 15.34
N ILE A 377 10.02 -1.41 16.13
CA ILE A 377 10.85 -0.28 15.73
C ILE A 377 12.30 -0.54 16.15
N ALA A 378 13.26 -0.29 15.27
CA ALA A 378 14.69 -0.37 15.57
C ALA A 378 15.46 0.79 14.89
N ILE A 379 16.61 1.20 15.43
CA ILE A 379 17.40 2.35 14.95
C ILE A 379 18.87 2.02 14.75
N SER A 380 19.54 2.68 13.80
CA SER A 380 20.99 2.60 13.62
C SER A 380 21.60 3.91 13.13
N ASP A 381 22.90 4.12 13.36
CA ASP A 381 23.69 5.20 12.76
C ASP A 381 24.16 4.88 11.33
N THR A 382 24.23 3.58 11.01
CA THR A 382 24.76 2.99 9.77
C THR A 382 23.68 2.21 9.02
N PRO A 383 23.69 2.18 7.67
CA PRO A 383 22.66 1.47 6.92
C PRO A 383 22.79 -0.05 7.09
N ASP A 384 24.02 -0.54 7.18
CA ASP A 384 24.43 -1.91 7.44
C ASP A 384 24.39 -2.30 8.93
N GLY A 385 23.87 -1.43 9.81
CA GLY A 385 23.66 -1.74 11.21
C GLY A 385 24.94 -1.81 12.06
N PRO A 386 24.89 -2.43 13.26
CA PRO A 386 23.72 -3.09 13.84
C PRO A 386 22.60 -2.10 14.20
N PHE A 387 21.35 -2.59 14.21
CA PHE A 387 20.17 -1.86 14.66
C PHE A 387 19.87 -2.20 16.12
N GLU A 388 19.70 -1.17 16.95
CA GLU A 388 19.21 -1.26 18.32
C GLU A 388 17.67 -1.35 18.32
N TYR A 389 17.12 -2.34 19.01
CA TYR A 389 15.67 -2.52 19.11
C TYR A 389 15.06 -1.57 20.13
N VAL A 390 14.14 -0.70 19.69
CA VAL A 390 13.48 0.31 20.54
C VAL A 390 12.25 -0.28 21.26
N GLY A 391 11.57 -1.25 20.64
CA GLY A 391 10.38 -1.91 21.19
C GLY A 391 9.29 -2.15 20.14
N SER A 392 8.10 -2.53 20.60
CA SER A 392 6.91 -2.65 19.75
C SER A 392 5.67 -1.97 20.34
N GLN A 393 4.72 -1.65 19.46
CA GLN A 393 3.42 -1.09 19.83
C GLN A 393 2.31 -1.51 18.86
N ARG A 394 1.06 -1.39 19.30
CA ARG A 394 -0.12 -1.47 18.42
C ARG A 394 -0.41 -0.08 17.83
N PRO A 395 -0.16 0.16 16.52
CA PRO A 395 -0.21 1.50 15.96
C PRO A 395 -1.62 2.10 16.04
N HIS A 396 -1.70 3.32 16.58
CA HIS A 396 -2.96 4.01 16.94
C HIS A 396 -3.89 3.20 17.86
N GLY A 397 -3.37 2.20 18.60
CA GLY A 397 -4.15 1.26 19.42
C GLY A 397 -4.76 0.07 18.67
N TYR A 398 -4.56 -0.04 17.35
CA TYR A 398 -5.10 -1.10 16.50
C TYR A 398 -4.09 -2.22 16.24
N GLU A 399 -4.58 -3.38 15.80
CA GLU A 399 -3.75 -4.46 15.26
C GLU A 399 -2.93 -3.98 14.05
N SER A 400 -1.72 -4.51 13.88
CA SER A 400 -0.96 -4.44 12.64
C SER A 400 -0.40 -5.79 12.28
N ARG A 401 -0.67 -6.26 11.06
CA ARG A 401 0.03 -7.40 10.45
C ARG A 401 0.88 -6.93 9.28
N ASP A 402 0.61 -7.43 8.08
CA ASP A 402 1.23 -6.99 6.83
C ASP A 402 1.31 -5.46 6.72
N MET A 403 2.53 -4.91 6.69
CA MET A 403 2.78 -3.47 6.72
C MET A 403 3.89 -3.04 5.76
N THR A 404 3.93 -1.74 5.48
CA THR A 404 5.05 -1.07 4.81
C THR A 404 5.18 0.37 5.29
N VAL A 405 6.32 1.00 4.98
CA VAL A 405 6.58 2.40 5.25
C VAL A 405 6.80 3.13 3.92
N PHE A 406 6.15 4.29 3.76
CA PHE A 406 6.37 5.18 2.63
C PHE A 406 6.86 6.54 3.15
N LYS A 407 7.97 7.04 2.60
CA LYS A 407 8.48 8.39 2.86
C LYS A 407 8.24 9.25 1.63
N ASP A 408 7.60 10.39 1.85
CA ASP A 408 7.23 11.31 0.78
C ASP A 408 8.32 12.39 0.54
N GLU A 409 8.19 13.10 -0.59
CA GLU A 409 9.12 14.11 -1.10
C GLU A 409 9.22 15.36 -0.19
N ASP A 410 8.25 15.57 0.69
CA ASP A 410 8.25 16.63 1.72
C ASP A 410 8.97 16.21 3.02
N GLY A 411 9.43 14.97 3.11
CA GLY A 411 10.07 14.40 4.30
C GLY A 411 9.09 13.83 5.33
N VAL A 412 7.78 13.77 5.07
CA VAL A 412 6.84 13.08 5.94
C VAL A 412 6.85 11.58 5.63
N ALA A 413 7.06 10.76 6.66
CA ALA A 413 6.93 9.31 6.58
C ALA A 413 5.54 8.85 7.04
N TYR A 414 5.07 7.74 6.47
CA TYR A 414 3.75 7.17 6.71
C TYR A 414 3.86 5.66 6.91
N LEU A 415 3.15 5.13 7.92
CA LEU A 415 2.96 3.70 8.10
C LEU A 415 1.66 3.27 7.41
N ILE A 416 1.72 2.21 6.60
CA ILE A 416 0.57 1.57 5.96
C ILE A 416 0.50 0.12 6.45
N TYR A 417 -0.61 -0.29 7.07
CA TYR A 417 -0.69 -1.60 7.75
C TYR A 417 -2.07 -2.26 7.67
N SER A 418 -2.11 -3.59 7.55
CA SER A 418 -3.33 -4.39 7.57
C SER A 418 -3.82 -4.58 9.01
N SER A 419 -5.10 -4.33 9.24
CA SER A 419 -5.72 -4.20 10.55
C SER A 419 -7.15 -4.75 10.58
N GLU A 420 -7.76 -4.79 11.76
CA GLU A 420 -9.11 -5.33 12.02
C GLU A 420 -9.27 -6.76 11.46
N GLU A 421 -8.53 -7.76 11.95
CA GLU A 421 -8.50 -9.12 11.38
C GLU A 421 -8.13 -9.16 9.89
N ASN A 422 -7.22 -8.27 9.47
CA ASN A 422 -6.80 -7.99 8.10
C ASN A 422 -8.00 -7.63 7.18
N ASN A 423 -9.05 -7.02 7.71
CA ASN A 423 -10.25 -6.61 6.97
C ASN A 423 -10.13 -5.20 6.36
N VAL A 424 -9.20 -4.38 6.87
CA VAL A 424 -9.01 -2.96 6.52
C VAL A 424 -7.51 -2.66 6.44
N LEU A 425 -7.10 -1.75 5.53
CA LEU A 425 -5.77 -1.15 5.57
C LEU A 425 -5.84 0.22 6.28
N HIS A 426 -4.91 0.49 7.19
CA HIS A 426 -4.78 1.76 7.88
C HIS A 426 -3.56 2.52 7.36
N ILE A 427 -3.66 3.85 7.29
CA ILE A 427 -2.58 4.77 6.91
C ILE A 427 -2.48 5.86 7.99
N GLY A 428 -1.29 6.12 8.53
CA GLY A 428 -1.05 7.23 9.45
C GLY A 428 0.34 7.86 9.27
N PRO A 429 0.51 9.19 9.43
CA PRO A 429 1.81 9.83 9.39
C PRO A 429 2.63 9.52 10.65
N MET A 430 3.95 9.49 10.51
CA MET A 430 4.91 9.35 11.60
C MET A 430 5.22 10.70 12.26
N THR A 431 5.78 10.64 13.47
CA THR A 431 6.43 11.79 14.13
C THR A 431 7.72 12.19 13.43
N GLU A 432 8.25 13.39 13.70
CA GLU A 432 9.40 13.95 12.97
C GLU A 432 10.72 13.16 13.10
N ASP A 433 10.81 12.28 14.09
CA ASP A 433 11.92 11.35 14.35
C ASP A 433 11.72 9.97 13.68
N TYR A 434 10.54 9.74 13.12
CA TYR A 434 10.01 8.45 12.64
C TYR A 434 9.96 7.33 13.69
N LEU A 435 9.94 7.66 15.00
CA LEU A 435 9.91 6.66 16.08
C LEU A 435 8.50 6.43 16.66
N ASN A 436 7.51 7.20 16.23
CA ASN A 436 6.11 7.04 16.61
C ASN A 436 5.16 7.54 15.52
N LEU A 437 3.86 7.55 15.81
CA LEU A 437 2.79 7.93 14.88
C LEU A 437 2.02 9.15 15.39
N MET A 438 1.59 10.00 14.46
CA MET A 438 0.68 11.10 14.73
C MET A 438 -0.73 10.54 15.04
N PRO A 439 -1.57 11.21 15.86
CA PRO A 439 -2.92 10.72 16.18
C PRO A 439 -3.91 10.61 14.99
N VAL A 440 -3.50 10.99 13.78
CA VAL A 440 -4.34 11.01 12.57
C VAL A 440 -4.17 9.71 11.79
N MET A 441 -5.23 8.90 11.73
CA MET A 441 -5.26 7.65 10.97
C MET A 441 -6.42 7.63 9.97
N ARG A 442 -6.21 7.01 8.81
CA ARG A 442 -7.22 6.80 7.76
C ARG A 442 -7.42 5.32 7.48
N ARG A 443 -8.69 4.89 7.53
CA ARG A 443 -9.16 3.55 7.18
C ARG A 443 -9.47 3.49 5.69
N VAL A 444 -8.77 2.65 4.94
CA VAL A 444 -8.89 2.50 3.48
C VAL A 444 -9.17 1.04 3.11
N PHE A 445 -9.80 0.83 1.94
CA PHE A 445 -10.20 -0.49 1.44
C PHE A 445 -11.01 -1.33 2.45
N VAL A 446 -11.87 -0.66 3.23
CA VAL A 446 -12.67 -1.26 4.31
C VAL A 446 -13.49 -2.46 3.80
N GLY A 447 -13.29 -3.63 4.40
CA GLY A 447 -13.99 -4.87 4.04
C GLY A 447 -13.43 -5.59 2.80
N GLN A 448 -12.38 -5.06 2.15
CA GLN A 448 -11.80 -5.66 0.94
C GLN A 448 -10.72 -6.71 1.21
N ARG A 449 -10.31 -6.90 2.47
CA ARG A 449 -9.30 -7.87 2.93
C ARG A 449 -8.02 -7.83 2.09
N ARG A 450 -7.34 -6.68 2.15
CA ARG A 450 -6.08 -6.40 1.46
C ARG A 450 -4.89 -6.42 2.43
N GLU A 451 -3.77 -6.92 1.92
CA GLU A 451 -2.51 -7.13 2.63
C GLU A 451 -1.34 -6.86 1.67
N ALA A 452 -0.10 -7.11 2.12
CA ALA A 452 1.13 -6.92 1.36
C ALA A 452 1.27 -5.55 0.65
N PRO A 453 1.02 -4.41 1.34
CA PRO A 453 1.01 -3.10 0.70
C PRO A 453 2.40 -2.70 0.19
N ALA A 454 2.48 -2.27 -1.07
CA ALA A 454 3.68 -1.68 -1.67
C ALA A 454 3.31 -0.34 -2.31
N VAL A 455 3.78 0.76 -1.72
CA VAL A 455 3.40 2.14 -2.07
C VAL A 455 4.53 2.82 -2.85
N PHE A 456 4.16 3.61 -3.86
CA PHE A 456 5.06 4.45 -4.64
C PHE A 456 4.32 5.71 -5.12
N LYS A 457 5.05 6.69 -5.65
CA LYS A 457 4.52 7.97 -6.14
C LYS A 457 5.00 8.23 -7.57
N HIS A 458 4.14 8.81 -8.41
CA HIS A 458 4.51 9.24 -9.76
C HIS A 458 3.70 10.47 -10.18
N GLN A 459 4.38 11.54 -10.61
CA GLN A 459 3.77 12.79 -11.09
C GLN A 459 2.71 13.35 -10.12
N GLY A 460 3.01 13.35 -8.81
CA GLY A 460 2.10 13.82 -7.76
C GLY A 460 1.04 12.80 -7.31
N THR A 461 0.73 11.79 -8.12
CA THR A 461 -0.23 10.73 -7.78
C THR A 461 0.44 9.65 -6.93
N TYR A 462 -0.23 9.23 -5.86
CA TYR A 462 0.17 8.09 -5.04
C TYR A 462 -0.44 6.80 -5.58
N TYR A 463 0.35 5.73 -5.60
CA TYR A 463 -0.07 4.41 -6.05
C TYR A 463 0.25 3.36 -5.00
N MET A 464 -0.62 2.36 -4.88
CA MET A 464 -0.43 1.23 -3.97
C MET A 464 -0.77 -0.07 -4.70
N ILE A 465 0.12 -1.06 -4.60
CA ILE A 465 -0.20 -2.45 -4.96
C ILE A 465 -0.43 -3.23 -3.66
N THR A 466 -1.45 -4.08 -3.65
CA THR A 466 -1.78 -4.97 -2.53
C THR A 466 -2.06 -6.38 -3.02
N SER A 467 -1.91 -7.40 -2.17
CA SER A 467 -2.54 -8.73 -2.37
C SER A 467 -3.81 -8.87 -1.52
N GLY A 468 -4.57 -9.93 -1.72
CA GLY A 468 -5.70 -10.31 -0.87
C GLY A 468 -5.35 -11.43 0.11
N CYS A 469 -6.03 -11.48 1.25
CA CYS A 469 -5.76 -12.44 2.32
C CYS A 469 -6.09 -13.90 1.95
N THR A 470 -5.08 -14.64 1.47
CA THR A 470 -5.15 -16.09 1.22
C THR A 470 -3.99 -16.88 1.82
N GLY A 471 -3.21 -16.27 2.72
CA GLY A 471 -2.01 -16.88 3.30
C GLY A 471 -0.99 -17.22 2.22
N TRP A 472 -0.33 -18.38 2.33
CA TRP A 472 0.70 -18.82 1.38
C TRP A 472 0.22 -19.08 -0.06
N ALA A 473 -1.09 -19.03 -0.35
CA ALA A 473 -1.62 -19.15 -1.69
C ALA A 473 -1.47 -17.81 -2.47
N PRO A 474 -0.69 -17.75 -3.56
CA PRO A 474 -0.62 -16.54 -4.39
C PRO A 474 -1.97 -16.24 -5.05
N ASN A 475 -2.29 -14.95 -5.18
CA ASN A 475 -3.62 -14.46 -5.54
C ASN A 475 -3.56 -13.16 -6.38
N GLU A 476 -4.71 -12.53 -6.61
CA GLU A 476 -4.86 -11.35 -7.47
C GLU A 476 -4.41 -10.06 -6.77
N ALA A 477 -3.28 -9.53 -7.23
CA ALA A 477 -2.86 -8.17 -6.92
C ALA A 477 -3.87 -7.16 -7.45
N LEU A 478 -4.05 -6.07 -6.70
CA LEU A 478 -4.82 -4.91 -7.11
C LEU A 478 -3.94 -3.67 -7.01
N ALA A 479 -3.99 -2.84 -8.05
CA ALA A 479 -3.44 -1.49 -8.02
C ALA A 479 -4.53 -0.50 -7.58
N HIS A 480 -4.11 0.50 -6.82
CA HIS A 480 -4.94 1.59 -6.32
C HIS A 480 -4.22 2.92 -6.53
N ALA A 481 -4.96 4.02 -6.68
CA ALA A 481 -4.43 5.37 -6.87
C ALA A 481 -5.12 6.40 -5.96
N ALA A 482 -4.43 7.50 -5.66
CA ALA A 482 -4.96 8.64 -4.90
C ALA A 482 -4.18 9.95 -5.20
N GLU A 483 -4.85 11.10 -5.07
CA GLU A 483 -4.21 12.44 -5.05
C GLU A 483 -3.51 12.76 -3.72
N SER A 484 -3.81 12.01 -2.66
CA SER A 484 -3.16 12.13 -1.35
C SER A 484 -2.95 10.75 -0.74
N ILE A 485 -1.81 10.54 -0.08
CA ILE A 485 -1.51 9.31 0.69
C ILE A 485 -2.60 8.98 1.72
N LEU A 486 -3.28 9.99 2.29
CA LEU A 486 -4.39 9.84 3.24
C LEU A 486 -5.76 9.58 2.54
N GLY A 487 -5.78 9.47 1.22
CA GLY A 487 -6.97 9.21 0.40
C GLY A 487 -7.76 10.47 0.01
N PRO A 488 -8.90 10.32 -0.71
CA PRO A 488 -9.54 9.04 -1.05
C PRO A 488 -8.71 8.18 -1.99
N TRP A 489 -8.84 6.86 -1.85
CA TRP A 489 -8.14 5.86 -2.68
C TRP A 489 -9.13 5.12 -3.58
N GLU A 490 -8.81 5.02 -4.86
CA GLU A 490 -9.62 4.31 -5.86
C GLU A 490 -8.90 3.04 -6.34
N THR A 491 -9.66 1.95 -6.53
CA THR A 491 -9.12 0.66 -7.01
C THR A 491 -9.18 0.60 -8.53
N MET A 492 -8.03 0.45 -9.17
CA MET A 492 -7.88 0.41 -10.64
C MET A 492 -8.09 -0.99 -11.23
N GLY A 493 -7.89 -2.04 -10.45
CA GLY A 493 -7.97 -3.45 -10.88
C GLY A 493 -6.62 -4.17 -10.85
N ASN A 494 -6.52 -5.30 -11.55
CA ASN A 494 -5.30 -6.12 -11.59
C ASN A 494 -4.26 -5.51 -12.57
N PRO A 495 -3.05 -5.14 -12.11
CA PRO A 495 -2.02 -4.51 -12.94
C PRO A 495 -1.15 -5.49 -13.74
N CYS A 496 -1.28 -6.81 -13.54
CA CYS A 496 -0.42 -7.80 -14.18
C CYS A 496 -0.72 -7.93 -15.68
N ILE A 497 0.29 -7.72 -16.53
CA ILE A 497 0.26 -7.88 -17.99
C ILE A 497 1.21 -9.01 -18.42
N GLY A 498 0.85 -9.76 -19.46
CA GLY A 498 1.60 -10.95 -19.88
C GLY A 498 1.36 -12.16 -18.97
N GLY A 499 2.13 -13.23 -19.22
CA GLY A 499 1.83 -14.59 -18.79
C GLY A 499 0.49 -15.09 -19.33
N ASN A 500 0.06 -16.30 -18.95
CA ASN A 500 -1.34 -16.69 -19.19
C ASN A 500 -2.29 -16.08 -18.12
N LYS A 501 -3.60 -16.22 -18.31
CA LYS A 501 -4.63 -15.73 -17.35
C LYS A 501 -4.44 -16.26 -15.92
N MET A 502 -4.02 -17.51 -15.73
CA MET A 502 -3.80 -18.12 -14.42
C MET A 502 -2.62 -17.48 -13.69
N PHE A 503 -1.58 -17.07 -14.43
CA PHE A 503 -0.45 -16.33 -13.89
C PHE A 503 -0.87 -14.93 -13.41
N ARG A 504 -1.65 -14.18 -14.20
CA ARG A 504 -2.13 -12.83 -13.83
C ARG A 504 -3.00 -12.81 -12.56
N ILE A 505 -3.94 -13.75 -12.43
CA ILE A 505 -4.81 -13.83 -11.23
C ILE A 505 -4.10 -14.42 -9.99
N ALA A 506 -2.82 -14.75 -10.10
CA ALA A 506 -1.97 -15.22 -9.02
C ALA A 506 -0.67 -14.38 -8.92
N THR A 507 -0.64 -13.17 -9.48
CA THR A 507 0.50 -12.23 -9.46
C THR A 507 1.82 -12.92 -9.83
N PHE A 508 1.78 -13.70 -10.92
CA PHE A 508 2.90 -14.50 -11.44
C PHE A 508 3.45 -15.55 -10.44
N LEU A 509 2.56 -16.07 -9.59
CA LEU A 509 2.86 -16.95 -8.45
C LEU A 509 3.81 -16.28 -7.44
N ALA A 510 3.46 -15.07 -7.01
CA ALA A 510 4.17 -14.27 -6.03
C ALA A 510 3.21 -13.34 -5.25
N GLN A 511 3.73 -12.63 -4.24
CA GLN A 511 3.02 -11.65 -3.42
C GLN A 511 3.87 -10.38 -3.30
N SER A 512 3.25 -9.19 -3.38
CA SER A 512 3.96 -7.91 -3.31
C SER A 512 4.77 -7.71 -2.01
N THR A 513 5.84 -6.91 -2.09
CA THR A 513 6.51 -6.41 -0.88
C THR A 513 7.06 -4.98 -1.03
N PHE A 514 7.52 -4.60 -2.22
CA PHE A 514 8.10 -3.27 -2.45
C PHE A 514 7.95 -2.82 -3.91
N VAL A 515 8.06 -1.51 -4.15
CA VAL A 515 8.20 -0.95 -5.50
C VAL A 515 9.38 0.02 -5.46
N LEU A 516 10.47 -0.32 -6.15
CA LEU A 516 11.68 0.48 -6.21
C LEU A 516 11.57 1.49 -7.38
N PRO A 517 11.61 2.80 -7.14
CA PRO A 517 11.72 3.79 -8.22
C PRO A 517 13.06 3.68 -8.97
N LEU A 518 13.05 4.01 -10.26
CA LEU A 518 14.26 4.09 -11.09
C LEU A 518 14.53 5.56 -11.46
N PRO A 519 15.36 6.30 -10.69
CA PRO A 519 15.83 7.63 -11.06
C PRO A 519 16.36 7.70 -12.50
N GLY A 520 16.13 8.82 -13.17
CA GLY A 520 16.39 8.99 -14.61
C GLY A 520 15.32 8.38 -15.53
N PHE A 521 14.61 7.33 -15.12
CA PHE A 521 13.58 6.64 -15.92
C PHE A 521 12.17 6.94 -15.39
N SER A 522 11.76 8.19 -15.50
CA SER A 522 10.44 8.67 -15.05
C SER A 522 9.29 7.81 -15.60
N GLY A 523 8.50 7.22 -14.70
CA GLY A 523 7.39 6.31 -15.00
C GLY A 523 7.76 4.83 -14.95
N SER A 524 9.04 4.49 -14.79
CA SER A 524 9.55 3.13 -14.65
C SER A 524 9.98 2.81 -13.22
N PHE A 525 9.63 1.61 -12.77
CA PHE A 525 9.88 1.10 -11.42
C PHE A 525 10.22 -0.40 -11.49
N VAL A 526 10.80 -0.95 -10.42
CA VAL A 526 10.88 -2.41 -10.22
C VAL A 526 9.79 -2.82 -9.23
N PHE A 527 8.83 -3.62 -9.68
CA PHE A 527 7.92 -4.33 -8.79
C PHE A 527 8.68 -5.48 -8.13
N MET A 528 8.75 -5.50 -6.80
CA MET A 528 9.38 -6.56 -6.02
C MET A 528 8.32 -7.39 -5.31
N ALA A 529 8.36 -8.71 -5.53
CA ALA A 529 7.46 -9.68 -4.95
C ALA A 529 8.17 -10.96 -4.53
N ASP A 530 7.65 -11.61 -3.49
CA ASP A 530 8.11 -12.89 -2.97
C ASP A 530 7.24 -14.03 -3.52
N ARG A 531 7.86 -14.98 -4.21
CA ARG A 531 7.31 -16.32 -4.48
C ARG A 531 7.62 -17.20 -3.28
N TRP A 532 6.73 -17.15 -2.30
CA TRP A 532 6.84 -17.88 -1.05
C TRP A 532 6.80 -19.40 -1.21
N ASN A 533 7.64 -20.09 -0.43
CA ASN A 533 7.73 -21.53 -0.42
C ASN A 533 7.29 -22.13 0.94
N PRO A 534 6.01 -22.50 1.13
CA PRO A 534 5.49 -22.93 2.43
C PRO A 534 5.90 -24.33 2.89
N SER A 535 6.69 -25.09 2.11
CA SER A 535 7.35 -26.32 2.61
C SER A 535 8.79 -26.07 3.07
N ASP A 536 9.40 -24.95 2.62
CA ASP A 536 10.83 -24.68 2.73
C ASP A 536 11.07 -23.18 2.48
N LEU A 537 10.78 -22.34 3.48
CA LEU A 537 10.73 -20.87 3.36
C LEU A 537 12.10 -20.26 3.03
N ARG A 538 13.20 -20.88 3.52
CA ARG A 538 14.59 -20.63 3.08
C ARG A 538 14.72 -20.59 1.57
N ASN A 539 13.98 -21.47 0.92
CA ASN A 539 13.99 -21.78 -0.50
C ASN A 539 12.78 -21.13 -1.22
N SER A 540 12.29 -19.99 -0.68
CA SER A 540 11.45 -19.03 -1.41
C SER A 540 12.24 -18.35 -2.53
N ARG A 541 11.59 -17.50 -3.33
CA ARG A 541 12.17 -16.92 -4.56
C ARG A 541 11.73 -15.48 -4.77
N TYR A 542 12.56 -14.69 -5.43
CA TYR A 542 12.24 -13.32 -5.79
C TYR A 542 11.63 -13.23 -7.20
N VAL A 543 10.56 -12.45 -7.34
CA VAL A 543 9.92 -12.09 -8.60
C VAL A 543 10.04 -10.57 -8.72
N TRP A 544 11.12 -10.12 -9.34
CA TRP A 544 11.34 -8.72 -9.69
C TRP A 544 10.93 -8.52 -11.16
N LEU A 545 10.08 -7.53 -11.44
CA LEU A 545 9.52 -7.28 -12.77
C LEU A 545 9.47 -5.77 -13.07
N PRO A 546 9.51 -5.35 -14.35
CA PRO A 546 9.32 -3.95 -14.71
C PRO A 546 7.85 -3.54 -14.47
N LEU A 547 7.69 -2.49 -13.68
CA LEU A 547 6.42 -1.78 -13.48
C LEU A 547 6.51 -0.45 -14.23
N ILE A 548 5.51 -0.16 -15.04
CA ILE A 548 5.41 1.06 -15.83
C ILE A 548 4.09 1.76 -15.50
N VAL A 549 4.16 3.07 -15.26
CA VAL A 549 3.00 3.96 -15.16
C VAL A 549 2.80 4.62 -16.52
N GLU A 550 1.85 4.11 -17.29
CA GLU A 550 1.52 4.57 -18.63
C GLU A 550 0.50 5.70 -18.54
N GLY A 551 0.73 6.81 -19.26
CA GLY A 551 -0.28 7.86 -19.43
C GLY A 551 -1.57 7.30 -20.07
N PRO A 552 -2.70 8.05 -20.01
CA PRO A 552 -3.97 7.58 -20.55
C PRO A 552 -3.83 7.07 -21.99
N THR A 553 -4.11 5.78 -22.21
CA THR A 553 -3.88 5.13 -23.50
C THR A 553 -4.87 5.61 -24.55
N ASP A 554 -4.42 5.93 -25.76
CA ASP A 554 -5.23 6.29 -26.93
C ASP A 554 -6.12 5.14 -27.49
N GLN A 555 -6.54 4.19 -26.65
CA GLN A 555 -7.58 3.24 -27.01
C GLN A 555 -8.92 3.97 -27.07
N ALA A 556 -9.47 4.08 -28.29
CA ALA A 556 -10.73 4.78 -28.53
C ALA A 556 -11.84 4.31 -27.57
N PRO A 557 -12.50 5.22 -26.83
CA PRO A 557 -13.39 4.84 -25.74
C PRO A 557 -14.63 4.10 -26.28
N GLN A 558 -14.77 2.83 -25.91
CA GLN A 558 -16.08 2.18 -25.94
C GLN A 558 -16.98 2.92 -24.94
N TYR A 559 -18.11 3.43 -25.42
CA TYR A 559 -18.92 4.44 -24.72
C TYR A 559 -19.29 4.03 -23.29
N SER A 560 -18.56 4.59 -22.32
CA SER A 560 -18.88 4.64 -20.91
C SER A 560 -18.45 6.00 -20.39
N SER A 561 -19.37 6.78 -19.83
CA SER A 561 -19.14 8.18 -19.44
C SER A 561 -18.39 8.34 -18.11
N THR A 562 -17.61 7.33 -17.72
CA THR A 562 -16.76 7.28 -16.52
C THR A 562 -15.47 6.52 -16.84
N LEU A 563 -14.52 7.20 -17.50
CA LEU A 563 -13.13 6.74 -17.58
C LEU A 563 -12.44 6.97 -16.22
N PRO A 564 -11.51 6.11 -15.79
CA PRO A 564 -10.67 6.41 -14.63
C PRO A 564 -9.75 7.61 -14.95
N LEU A 565 -9.58 8.54 -14.02
CA LEU A 565 -8.66 9.69 -14.19
C LEU A 565 -7.18 9.29 -14.17
N TRP A 566 -6.87 8.12 -13.62
CA TRP A 566 -5.51 7.71 -13.25
C TRP A 566 -4.71 7.13 -14.42
N SER A 567 -3.43 7.51 -14.53
CA SER A 567 -2.45 6.84 -15.40
C SER A 567 -2.36 5.35 -15.05
N ARG A 568 -2.34 4.47 -16.06
CA ARG A 568 -2.43 3.01 -15.93
C ARG A 568 -1.13 2.43 -15.35
N VAL A 569 -1.25 1.73 -14.22
CA VAL A 569 -0.17 0.88 -13.68
C VAL A 569 -0.16 -0.46 -14.41
N ALA A 570 1.00 -0.87 -14.92
CA ALA A 570 1.20 -2.17 -15.57
C ALA A 570 2.48 -2.85 -15.07
N ILE A 571 2.37 -4.10 -14.61
CA ILE A 571 3.49 -4.98 -14.24
C ILE A 571 3.65 -6.01 -15.35
N TYR A 572 4.72 -5.93 -16.13
CA TYR A 572 4.91 -6.81 -17.29
C TYR A 572 5.64 -8.10 -16.91
N TRP A 573 5.08 -9.25 -17.30
CA TRP A 573 5.74 -10.56 -17.16
C TRP A 573 6.90 -10.71 -18.14
N HIS A 574 8.06 -11.13 -17.60
CA HIS A 574 9.24 -11.50 -18.36
C HIS A 574 9.93 -12.70 -17.72
N ARG A 575 10.30 -13.71 -18.53
CA ARG A 575 11.10 -14.88 -18.13
C ARG A 575 12.56 -14.53 -17.88
N LYS A 576 13.09 -13.55 -18.63
CA LYS A 576 14.29 -12.79 -18.28
C LYS A 576 14.15 -11.35 -18.77
N TRP A 577 14.62 -10.39 -17.99
CA TRP A 577 14.65 -8.97 -18.37
C TRP A 577 15.83 -8.27 -17.71
N ARG A 578 16.12 -7.03 -18.09
CA ARG A 578 17.22 -6.21 -17.55
C ARG A 578 16.75 -4.78 -17.34
N LEU A 579 17.43 -4.04 -16.46
CA LEU A 579 17.16 -2.61 -16.29
C LEU A 579 17.49 -1.83 -17.59
N PRO A 580 16.83 -0.67 -17.83
CA PRO A 580 17.04 0.13 -19.03
C PRO A 580 18.50 0.47 -19.32
N GLN A 581 18.88 0.48 -20.60
CA GLN A 581 20.23 0.85 -21.01
C GLN A 581 20.54 2.31 -20.63
N GLY A 582 21.61 2.51 -19.86
CA GLY A 582 21.96 3.80 -19.25
C GLY A 582 21.66 3.88 -17.75
N TRP A 583 20.96 2.90 -17.16
CA TRP A 583 20.78 2.81 -15.70
C TRP A 583 22.10 2.94 -14.93
N SER A 584 23.17 2.27 -15.38
CA SER A 584 24.48 2.34 -14.76
C SER A 584 25.21 3.69 -14.88
N THR A 585 24.66 4.65 -15.63
CA THR A 585 25.23 6.01 -15.82
C THR A 585 24.44 7.12 -15.13
N PHE A 586 23.30 6.84 -14.49
CA PHE A 586 22.58 7.79 -13.62
C PHE A 586 22.93 7.56 -12.14
N LYS A 587 24.23 7.56 -11.84
CA LYS A 587 24.80 7.37 -10.50
C LYS A 587 25.40 8.64 -9.93
#